data_AF-A0A7C1ABN1-F1
#
_entry.id   AF-A0A7C1ABN1-F1
#
_cell.length_a   1.000
_cell.length_b   1.000
_cell.length_c   1.000
_cell.angle_alpha   90.00
_cell.angle_beta   90.00
_cell.angle_gamma   90.00
#
_symmetry.space_group_name_H-M   'P 1'
#
loop_
_entity.id
_entity.type
_entity.pdbx_description
1 polymer ?
#
loop_
_entity_poly.entity_id
_entity_poly.type
_entity_poly.pdbx_seq_one_letter_code
_entity_poly.pdbx_strand_id
1 'polypeptide(L)'
;EGLTQSEIGAQLGYSRIKINRVLGMARSHGILEIRVKVPADWHLELEADLIRSYGLRDAVVVAADQSGRPLEAVLAEGAAAWLARHIRPAMRVGLGIGRTVAHLPDRFRLDQPIDCTFIEVVGSVYTRDWAKYDVTSRMAELAGGTREVLQAPGFVTDPDLGVLLTKEPSVADALNRARESDITIQSVGPVDTSAILFQYGVLTSDDLEDLHERGAVGDALGYYYDLEGNPVPFHTDSNVIGVGLDDLRRVPWSMVVAGGPQKVEPIIGGLRGGYFNVLITDDVTAKALIAASAGDGP
;
A
#
# COMPACT_ATOMS: atom_id res chain seq x y z
N GLU A 1 -19.26 32.09 -3.51
CA GLU A 1 -18.60 33.39 -3.26
C GLU A 1 -17.21 33.28 -2.64
N GLY A 2 -16.86 32.18 -1.97
CA GLY A 2 -15.47 31.93 -1.55
C GLY A 2 -14.93 32.87 -0.47
N LEU A 3 -15.79 33.72 0.11
CA LEU A 3 -15.45 34.67 1.15
C LEU A 3 -15.07 33.97 2.45
N THR A 4 -14.07 34.51 3.12
CA THR A 4 -13.69 34.12 4.48
C THR A 4 -14.75 34.58 5.48
N GLN A 5 -14.82 33.92 6.64
CA GLN A 5 -15.74 34.31 7.72
C GLN A 5 -15.53 35.76 8.19
N SER A 6 -14.33 36.30 8.05
CA SER A 6 -14.01 37.70 8.38
C SER A 6 -14.60 38.68 7.37
N GLU A 7 -14.53 38.37 6.07
CA GLU A 7 -15.09 39.20 5.00
C GLU A 7 -16.61 39.23 5.05
N ILE A 8 -17.23 38.07 5.31
CA ILE A 8 -18.68 37.95 5.54
C ILE A 8 -19.09 38.79 6.76
N GLY A 9 -18.30 38.74 7.84
CA GLY A 9 -18.52 39.55 9.03
C GLY A 9 -18.48 41.05 8.75
N ALA A 10 -17.48 41.52 7.98
CA ALA A 10 -17.33 42.92 7.60
C ALA A 10 -18.49 43.42 6.73
N GLN A 11 -18.98 42.61 5.78
CA GLN A 11 -20.13 42.97 4.94
C GLN A 11 -21.44 43.04 5.71
N LEU A 12 -21.65 42.16 6.69
CA LEU A 12 -22.92 42.03 7.41
C LEU A 12 -22.93 42.79 8.76
N GLY A 13 -21.84 43.48 9.11
CA GLY A 13 -21.73 44.18 10.39
C GLY A 13 -21.65 43.25 11.61
N TYR A 14 -21.17 42.02 11.43
CA TYR A 14 -21.05 41.02 12.49
C TYR A 14 -19.59 40.63 12.76
N SER A 15 -19.28 40.32 14.01
CA SER A 15 -17.96 39.80 14.36
C SER A 15 -17.75 38.39 13.82
N ARG A 16 -16.49 38.02 13.54
CA ARG A 16 -16.11 36.66 13.14
C ARG A 16 -16.64 35.58 14.09
N ILE A 17 -16.65 35.87 15.40
CA ILE A 17 -17.20 34.98 16.43
C ILE A 17 -18.70 34.78 16.23
N LYS A 18 -19.45 35.84 15.93
CA LYS A 18 -20.89 35.76 15.69
C LYS A 18 -21.21 35.00 14.40
N ILE A 19 -20.44 35.21 13.33
CA ILE A 19 -20.56 34.43 12.08
C ILE A 19 -20.31 32.94 12.35
N ASN A 20 -19.24 32.59 13.05
CA ASN A 20 -18.92 31.20 13.38
C ASN A 20 -20.03 30.54 14.22
N ARG A 21 -20.56 31.25 15.22
CA ARG A 21 -21.68 30.76 16.04
C ARG A 21 -22.95 30.52 15.23
N VAL A 22 -23.28 31.42 14.30
CA VAL A 22 -24.46 31.28 13.43
C VAL A 22 -24.29 30.09 12.48
N LEU A 23 -23.11 29.89 11.89
CA LEU A 23 -22.82 28.71 11.06
C LEU A 23 -22.90 27.41 11.87
N GLY A 24 -22.40 27.40 13.10
CA GLY A 24 -22.52 26.27 14.02
C GLY A 24 -23.98 25.95 14.36
N MET A 25 -24.78 26.97 14.67
CA MET A 25 -26.22 26.81 14.92
C MET A 25 -26.94 26.28 13.69
N ALA A 26 -26.68 26.84 12.51
CA ALA A 26 -27.26 26.40 11.24
C ALA A 26 -26.94 24.93 10.96
N ARG A 27 -25.72 24.48 11.28
CA ARG A 27 -25.34 23.06 11.17
C ARG A 27 -26.10 22.19 12.18
N SER A 28 -26.17 22.59 13.46
CA SER A 28 -26.87 21.83 14.50
C SER A 28 -28.39 21.73 14.31
N HIS A 29 -29.00 22.72 13.65
CA HIS A 29 -30.43 22.76 13.36
C HIS A 29 -30.78 22.19 11.97
N GLY A 30 -29.80 21.63 11.25
CA GLY A 30 -30.02 21.05 9.91
C GLY A 30 -30.31 22.08 8.80
N ILE A 31 -30.09 23.37 9.04
CA ILE A 31 -30.24 24.45 8.05
C ILE A 31 -29.07 24.42 7.05
N LEU A 32 -27.89 23.98 7.49
CA LEU A 32 -26.69 23.84 6.67
C LEU A 32 -26.30 22.36 6.56
N GLU A 33 -26.34 21.83 5.34
CA GLU A 33 -25.86 20.49 4.98
C GLU A 33 -24.61 20.62 4.10
N ILE A 34 -23.52 19.95 4.48
CA ILE A 34 -22.31 19.86 3.66
C ILE A 34 -22.31 18.47 3.01
N ARG A 35 -22.58 18.42 1.70
CA ARG A 35 -22.46 17.19 0.91
C ARG A 35 -21.12 17.18 0.19
N VAL A 36 -20.25 16.24 0.56
CA VAL A 36 -19.01 15.96 -0.16
C VAL A 36 -19.33 14.95 -1.26
N LYS A 37 -19.06 15.30 -2.52
CA LYS A 37 -19.15 14.33 -3.64
C LYS A 37 -17.91 13.46 -3.62
N VAL A 38 -18.05 12.26 -3.07
CA VAL A 38 -17.06 11.19 -3.15
C VAL A 38 -17.42 10.33 -4.37
N PRO A 39 -16.46 9.69 -5.07
CA PRO A 39 -16.79 8.65 -6.04
C PRO A 39 -17.79 7.66 -5.40
N ALA A 40 -18.87 7.33 -6.11
CA ALA A 40 -19.97 6.55 -5.54
C ALA A 40 -19.54 5.15 -5.05
N ASP A 41 -18.38 4.70 -5.51
CA ASP A 41 -17.85 3.35 -5.28
C ASP A 41 -16.86 3.28 -4.09
N TRP A 42 -16.75 4.34 -3.29
CA TRP A 42 -15.85 4.40 -2.12
C TRP A 42 -16.64 4.38 -0.81
N HIS A 43 -16.16 3.60 0.16
CA HIS A 43 -16.88 3.32 1.40
C HIS A 43 -16.25 4.03 2.61
N LEU A 44 -16.50 5.34 2.75
CA LEU A 44 -15.91 6.17 3.82
C LEU A 44 -16.14 5.65 5.25
N GLU A 45 -17.30 5.04 5.51
CA GLU A 45 -17.59 4.46 6.84
C GLU A 45 -16.68 3.26 7.13
N LEU A 46 -16.47 2.38 6.14
CA LEU A 46 -15.55 1.24 6.26
C LEU A 46 -14.10 1.70 6.38
N GLU A 47 -13.71 2.76 5.67
CA GLU A 47 -12.38 3.39 5.82
C GLU A 47 -12.15 3.85 7.27
N ALA A 48 -13.11 4.57 7.84
CA ALA A 48 -13.03 5.05 9.22
C ALA A 48 -13.00 3.90 10.24
N ASP A 49 -13.75 2.82 10.00
CA ASP A 49 -13.77 1.64 10.86
C ASP A 49 -12.45 0.86 10.80
N LEU A 50 -11.84 0.70 9.63
CA LEU A 50 -10.53 0.09 9.47
C LEU A 50 -9.44 0.90 10.18
N ILE A 51 -9.45 2.23 9.99
CA ILE A 51 -8.52 3.15 10.64
C ILE A 51 -8.61 3.01 12.16
N ARG A 52 -9.83 2.98 12.72
CA ARG A 52 -10.02 2.82 14.17
C ARG A 52 -9.63 1.43 14.67
N SER A 53 -9.98 0.39 13.94
CA SER A 53 -9.78 -1.01 14.35
C SER A 53 -8.30 -1.40 14.41
N TYR A 54 -7.51 -0.93 13.44
CA TYR A 54 -6.11 -1.33 13.29
C TYR A 54 -5.12 -0.19 13.56
N GLY A 55 -5.58 1.00 13.93
CA GLY A 55 -4.72 2.17 14.14
C GLY A 55 -4.01 2.62 12.87
N LEU A 56 -4.65 2.44 11.70
CA LEU A 56 -4.06 2.83 10.42
C LEU A 56 -3.89 4.34 10.34
N ARG A 57 -2.87 4.75 9.59
CA ARG A 57 -2.66 6.14 9.23
C ARG A 57 -3.68 6.60 8.19
N ASP A 58 -4.05 5.72 7.26
CA ASP A 58 -5.11 5.96 6.29
C ASP A 58 -5.67 4.65 5.72
N ALA A 59 -6.85 4.70 5.11
CA ALA A 59 -7.44 3.58 4.39
C ALA A 59 -8.27 4.05 3.20
N VAL A 60 -8.33 3.26 2.14
CA VAL A 60 -9.27 3.43 1.03
C VAL A 60 -9.99 2.12 0.79
N VAL A 61 -11.33 2.18 0.74
CA VAL A 61 -12.18 1.02 0.51
C VAL A 61 -12.96 1.21 -0.77
N VAL A 62 -12.61 0.43 -1.79
CA VAL A 62 -13.28 0.42 -3.10
C VAL A 62 -14.38 -0.65 -3.16
N ALA A 63 -15.38 -0.46 -4.01
CA ALA A 63 -16.40 -1.49 -4.24
C ALA A 63 -15.79 -2.72 -4.93
N ALA A 64 -16.03 -3.92 -4.38
CA ALA A 64 -15.54 -5.19 -4.92
C ALA A 64 -16.21 -5.56 -6.27
N ASP A 65 -17.51 -5.32 -6.39
CA ASP A 65 -18.25 -5.58 -7.63
C ASP A 65 -18.17 -4.38 -8.57
N GLN A 66 -17.23 -4.48 -9.50
CA GLN A 66 -17.20 -3.63 -10.69
C GLN A 66 -17.24 -4.50 -11.94
N SER A 67 -18.36 -5.22 -12.10
CA SER A 67 -18.85 -5.84 -13.35
C SER A 67 -17.79 -5.98 -14.45
N GLY A 68 -17.01 -7.06 -14.38
CA GLY A 68 -16.06 -7.48 -15.42
C GLY A 68 -14.63 -6.92 -15.29
N ARG A 69 -14.32 -6.08 -14.29
CA ARG A 69 -12.94 -5.64 -14.02
C ARG A 69 -12.24 -6.59 -13.03
N PRO A 70 -10.95 -6.93 -13.25
CA PRO A 70 -10.14 -7.62 -12.24
C PRO A 70 -10.05 -6.79 -10.96
N LEU A 71 -10.18 -7.43 -9.80
CA LEU A 71 -10.11 -6.77 -8.49
C LEU A 71 -8.81 -5.99 -8.32
N GLU A 72 -7.69 -6.56 -8.77
CA GLU A 72 -6.37 -5.92 -8.75
C GLU A 72 -6.38 -4.55 -9.44
N ALA A 73 -7.09 -4.44 -10.56
CA ALA A 73 -7.17 -3.19 -11.32
C ALA A 73 -8.04 -2.13 -10.64
N VAL A 74 -9.03 -2.55 -9.85
CA VAL A 74 -9.91 -1.68 -9.05
C VAL A 74 -9.17 -1.19 -7.79
N LEU A 75 -8.46 -2.08 -7.10
CA LEU A 75 -7.61 -1.72 -5.96
C LEU A 75 -6.51 -0.74 -6.38
N ALA A 76 -5.88 -0.96 -7.53
CA ALA A 76 -4.88 -0.05 -8.09
C ALA A 76 -5.45 1.35 -8.38
N GLU A 77 -6.74 1.47 -8.70
CA GLU A 77 -7.42 2.75 -8.88
C GLU A 77 -7.50 3.53 -7.56
N GLY A 78 -7.89 2.87 -6.47
CA GLY A 78 -7.89 3.45 -5.12
C GLY A 78 -6.49 3.87 -4.68
N ALA A 79 -5.48 3.02 -4.90
CA ALA A 79 -4.10 3.29 -4.57
C ALA A 79 -3.51 4.47 -5.37
N ALA A 80 -3.78 4.52 -6.68
CA ALA A 80 -3.36 5.62 -7.55
C ALA A 80 -3.99 6.96 -7.14
N ALA A 81 -5.30 6.97 -6.84
CA ALA A 81 -6.00 8.16 -6.38
C ALA A 81 -5.53 8.60 -4.98
N TRP A 82 -5.18 7.67 -4.11
CA TRP A 82 -4.52 7.98 -2.85
C TRP A 82 -3.16 8.63 -3.09
N LEU A 83 -2.31 8.01 -3.91
CA LEU A 83 -0.96 8.50 -4.19
C LEU A 83 -0.97 9.91 -4.80
N ALA A 84 -1.84 10.16 -5.78
CA ALA A 84 -1.98 11.46 -6.42
C ALA A 84 -2.31 12.59 -5.43
N ARG A 85 -3.05 12.29 -4.35
CA ARG A 85 -3.39 13.25 -3.29
C ARG A 85 -2.25 13.47 -2.28
N HIS A 86 -1.36 12.50 -2.12
CA HIS A 86 -0.35 12.48 -1.05
C HIS A 86 1.08 12.75 -1.52
N ILE A 87 1.40 12.46 -2.78
CA ILE A 87 2.74 12.72 -3.33
C ILE A 87 3.07 14.21 -3.29
N ARG A 88 4.29 14.55 -2.88
CA ARG A 88 4.81 15.92 -2.77
C ARG A 88 6.17 16.02 -3.47
N PRO A 89 6.62 17.24 -3.81
CA PRO A 89 7.96 17.42 -4.37
C PRO A 89 9.04 16.85 -3.44
N ALA A 90 10.11 16.32 -4.04
CA ALA A 90 11.23 15.64 -3.41
C ALA A 90 10.91 14.34 -2.65
N MET A 91 9.67 13.83 -2.72
CA MET A 91 9.33 12.54 -2.10
C MET A 91 9.90 11.36 -2.89
N ARG A 92 10.25 10.31 -2.15
CA ARG A 92 10.61 8.99 -2.66
C ARG A 92 9.48 8.00 -2.48
N VAL A 93 9.08 7.36 -3.57
CA VAL A 93 8.02 6.34 -3.62
C VAL A 93 8.63 4.99 -3.97
N GLY A 94 8.80 4.15 -2.95
CA GLY A 94 9.21 2.76 -3.09
C GLY A 94 8.10 1.90 -3.68
N LEU A 95 8.42 1.07 -4.68
CA LEU A 95 7.47 0.17 -5.34
C LEU A 95 7.94 -1.28 -5.20
N GLY A 96 7.08 -2.10 -4.59
CA GLY A 96 7.25 -3.54 -4.57
C GLY A 96 6.82 -4.19 -5.89
N ILE A 97 6.94 -5.51 -5.96
CA ILE A 97 6.53 -6.30 -7.13
C ILE A 97 5.24 -7.05 -6.79
N GLY A 98 4.24 -6.98 -7.67
CA GLY A 98 3.00 -7.72 -7.49
C GLY A 98 1.98 -7.46 -8.57
N ARG A 99 1.03 -8.39 -8.71
CA ARG A 99 -0.06 -8.34 -9.69
C ARG A 99 -0.86 -7.04 -9.58
N THR A 100 -1.15 -6.61 -8.35
CA THR A 100 -1.92 -5.38 -8.08
C THR A 100 -1.12 -4.12 -8.35
N VAL A 101 0.14 -4.08 -7.92
CA VAL A 101 1.05 -2.94 -8.15
C VAL A 101 1.28 -2.72 -9.65
N ALA A 102 1.33 -3.79 -10.45
CA ALA A 102 1.47 -3.74 -11.91
C ALA A 102 0.36 -2.92 -12.62
N HIS A 103 -0.80 -2.74 -11.99
CA HIS A 103 -1.90 -1.95 -12.54
C HIS A 103 -1.83 -0.44 -12.18
N LEU A 104 -0.95 -0.02 -11.27
CA LEU A 104 -0.85 1.39 -10.86
C LEU A 104 -0.63 2.36 -12.03
N PRO A 105 0.28 2.10 -12.99
CA PRO A 105 0.55 3.07 -14.06
C PRO A 105 -0.68 3.32 -14.95
N ASP A 106 -1.55 2.31 -15.10
CA ASP A 106 -2.76 2.46 -15.90
C ASP A 106 -3.78 3.39 -15.25
N ARG A 107 -3.69 3.60 -13.92
CA ARG A 107 -4.62 4.37 -13.10
C ARG A 107 -4.07 5.70 -12.60
N PHE A 108 -2.76 5.83 -12.48
CA PHE A 108 -2.12 7.01 -11.92
C PHE A 108 -2.16 8.21 -12.85
N ARG A 109 -2.72 9.33 -12.36
CA ARG A 109 -2.84 10.59 -13.12
C ARG A 109 -2.51 11.75 -12.18
N LEU A 110 -1.79 12.73 -12.71
CA LEU A 110 -1.54 14.01 -12.08
C LEU A 110 -1.97 15.13 -13.03
N ASP A 111 -2.43 16.25 -12.48
CA ASP A 111 -2.75 17.44 -13.27
C ASP A 111 -1.48 18.16 -13.76
N GLN A 112 -0.39 18.03 -13.00
CA GLN A 112 0.90 18.65 -13.30
C GLN A 112 2.05 17.70 -12.92
N PRO A 113 3.18 17.75 -13.65
CA PRO A 113 4.39 17.06 -13.26
C PRO A 113 4.85 17.42 -11.84
N ILE A 114 5.41 16.46 -11.13
CA ILE A 114 5.93 16.64 -9.78
C ILE A 114 7.34 16.05 -9.68
N ASP A 115 8.27 16.84 -9.15
CA ASP A 115 9.64 16.39 -8.90
C ASP A 115 9.63 15.36 -7.77
N CYS A 116 9.69 14.08 -8.12
CA CYS A 116 9.66 12.95 -7.20
C CYS A 116 10.50 11.81 -7.77
N THR A 117 10.82 10.83 -6.92
CA THR A 117 11.59 9.66 -7.33
C THR A 117 10.80 8.39 -7.04
N PHE A 118 10.62 7.55 -8.06
CA PHE A 118 10.12 6.19 -7.87
C PHE A 118 11.30 5.22 -7.75
N ILE A 119 11.30 4.36 -6.73
CA ILE A 119 12.44 3.49 -6.38
C ILE A 119 11.96 2.04 -6.29
N GLU A 120 12.74 1.10 -6.82
CA GLU A 120 12.49 -0.32 -6.60
C GLU A 120 12.93 -0.75 -5.18
N VAL A 121 12.03 -1.38 -4.42
CA VAL A 121 12.32 -1.86 -3.06
C VAL A 121 12.71 -3.34 -3.00
N VAL A 122 12.61 -4.03 -4.12
CA VAL A 122 13.03 -5.42 -4.32
C VAL A 122 13.49 -5.55 -5.77
N GLY A 123 14.51 -6.38 -6.00
CA GLY A 123 15.10 -6.54 -7.33
C GLY A 123 14.12 -7.16 -8.33
N SER A 124 14.52 -7.17 -9.59
CA SER A 124 13.65 -7.62 -10.69
C SER A 124 13.29 -9.12 -10.62
N VAL A 125 12.02 -9.45 -10.91
CA VAL A 125 11.58 -10.85 -11.08
C VAL A 125 11.73 -11.24 -12.55
N TYR A 126 12.41 -12.36 -12.83
CA TYR A 126 12.47 -12.88 -14.19
C TYR A 126 11.08 -13.30 -14.66
N THR A 127 10.60 -12.68 -15.73
CA THR A 127 9.29 -12.98 -16.30
C THR A 127 9.32 -12.79 -17.81
N ARG A 128 8.49 -13.56 -18.52
CA ARG A 128 8.32 -13.40 -19.97
C ARG A 128 7.57 -12.12 -20.34
N ASP A 129 6.94 -11.46 -19.36
CA ASP A 129 6.15 -10.24 -19.52
C ASP A 129 6.79 -9.07 -18.76
N TRP A 130 8.04 -8.73 -19.11
CA TRP A 130 8.84 -7.73 -18.39
C TRP A 130 8.18 -6.34 -18.40
N ALA A 131 7.48 -5.99 -19.48
CA ALA A 131 6.83 -4.69 -19.64
C ALA A 131 5.69 -4.48 -18.60
N LYS A 132 5.04 -5.57 -18.18
CA LYS A 132 4.00 -5.53 -17.16
C LYS A 132 4.54 -5.11 -15.78
N TYR A 133 5.79 -5.47 -15.48
CA TYR A 133 6.39 -5.22 -14.18
C TYR A 133 7.36 -4.03 -14.17
N ASP A 134 7.52 -3.32 -15.29
CA ASP A 134 8.25 -2.04 -15.35
C ASP A 134 7.42 -0.87 -14.75
N VAL A 135 6.91 -1.07 -13.54
CA VAL A 135 6.03 -0.12 -12.85
C VAL A 135 6.80 1.16 -12.52
N THR A 136 8.02 1.02 -12.00
CA THR A 136 8.85 2.15 -11.54
C THR A 136 9.12 3.14 -12.67
N SER A 137 9.50 2.67 -13.86
CA SER A 137 9.77 3.56 -14.98
C SER A 137 8.51 4.25 -15.48
N ARG A 138 7.40 3.50 -15.60
CA ARG A 138 6.12 4.06 -16.06
C ARG A 138 5.55 5.08 -15.08
N MET A 139 5.67 4.83 -13.78
CA MET A 139 5.22 5.77 -12.75
C MET A 139 6.05 7.05 -12.76
N ALA A 140 7.36 6.95 -12.90
CA ALA A 140 8.24 8.12 -13.03
C ALA A 140 7.89 8.98 -14.25
N GLU A 141 7.66 8.35 -15.41
CA GLU A 141 7.23 9.04 -16.64
C GLU A 141 5.88 9.75 -16.44
N LEU A 142 4.89 9.05 -15.88
CA LEU A 142 3.55 9.61 -15.63
C LEU A 142 3.57 10.76 -14.61
N ALA A 143 4.48 10.71 -13.64
CA ALA A 143 4.65 11.78 -12.67
C ALA A 143 5.48 12.96 -13.20
N GLY A 144 6.21 12.79 -14.30
CA GLY A 144 7.28 13.71 -14.71
C GLY A 144 8.45 13.75 -13.72
N GLY A 145 8.65 12.68 -12.97
CA GLY A 145 9.71 12.50 -11.98
C GLY A 145 10.88 11.66 -12.51
N THR A 146 11.62 11.06 -11.58
CA THR A 146 12.77 10.21 -11.87
C THR A 146 12.56 8.79 -11.36
N ARG A 147 13.33 7.84 -11.90
CA ARG A 147 13.33 6.45 -11.44
C ARG A 147 14.70 6.06 -10.91
N GLU A 148 14.72 5.24 -9.86
CA GLU A 148 15.90 4.52 -9.40
C GLU A 148 15.63 3.02 -9.44
N VAL A 149 16.53 2.29 -10.09
CA VAL A 149 16.39 0.86 -10.37
C VAL A 149 17.37 0.10 -9.49
N LEU A 150 16.91 -1.00 -8.91
CA LEU A 150 17.74 -1.96 -8.20
C LEU A 150 18.30 -2.94 -9.22
N GLN A 151 19.57 -2.76 -9.62
CA GLN A 151 20.24 -3.55 -10.64
C GLN A 151 20.67 -4.94 -10.13
N ALA A 152 19.69 -5.72 -9.67
CA ALA A 152 19.87 -7.09 -9.20
C ALA A 152 18.61 -7.93 -9.51
N PRO A 153 18.74 -9.27 -9.55
CA PRO A 153 17.60 -10.16 -9.41
C PRO A 153 16.89 -9.87 -8.08
N GLY A 154 15.57 -9.96 -8.02
CA GLY A 154 14.82 -9.87 -6.76
C GLY A 154 14.97 -11.12 -5.90
N PHE A 155 15.19 -12.24 -6.57
CA PHE A 155 15.36 -13.55 -5.94
C PHE A 155 16.48 -14.30 -6.66
N VAL A 156 17.33 -14.97 -5.88
CA VAL A 156 18.34 -15.92 -6.37
C VAL A 156 18.05 -17.31 -5.82
N THR A 157 18.58 -18.37 -6.43
CA THR A 157 18.40 -19.74 -5.92
C THR A 157 19.47 -20.15 -4.90
N ASP A 158 20.61 -19.45 -4.90
CA ASP A 158 21.73 -19.69 -3.98
C ASP A 158 21.75 -18.59 -2.90
N PRO A 159 21.53 -18.93 -1.62
CA PRO A 159 21.54 -17.94 -0.53
C PRO A 159 22.91 -17.26 -0.34
N ASP A 160 24.02 -17.94 -0.62
CA ASP A 160 25.36 -17.33 -0.51
C ASP A 160 25.54 -16.24 -1.57
N LEU A 161 25.00 -16.47 -2.78
CA LEU A 161 24.97 -15.45 -3.84
C LEU A 161 24.13 -14.23 -3.43
N GLY A 162 22.99 -14.44 -2.76
CA GLY A 162 22.14 -13.35 -2.29
C GLY A 162 22.85 -12.46 -1.26
N VAL A 163 23.57 -13.09 -0.32
CA VAL A 163 24.43 -12.38 0.65
C VAL A 163 25.57 -11.62 -0.03
N LEU A 164 26.15 -12.14 -1.11
CA LEU A 164 27.21 -11.45 -1.85
C LEU A 164 26.66 -10.27 -2.67
N LEU A 165 25.54 -10.45 -3.37
CA LEU A 165 24.92 -9.41 -4.19
C LEU A 165 24.45 -8.23 -3.35
N THR A 166 23.87 -8.47 -2.16
CA THR A 166 23.45 -7.41 -1.24
C THR A 166 24.62 -6.58 -0.69
N LYS A 167 25.86 -7.09 -0.77
CA LYS A 167 27.10 -6.39 -0.39
C LYS A 167 27.78 -5.65 -1.55
N GLU A 168 27.37 -5.91 -2.79
CA GLU A 168 27.90 -5.18 -3.95
C GLU A 168 27.55 -3.69 -3.80
N PRO A 169 28.53 -2.75 -3.88
CA PRO A 169 28.28 -1.34 -3.56
C PRO A 169 27.09 -0.71 -4.28
N SER A 170 26.87 -1.02 -5.56
CA SER A 170 25.73 -0.48 -6.32
C SER A 170 24.38 -0.98 -5.81
N VAL A 171 24.30 -2.25 -5.41
CA VAL A 171 23.10 -2.89 -4.87
C VAL A 171 22.83 -2.39 -3.45
N ALA A 172 23.86 -2.37 -2.60
CA ALA A 172 23.77 -1.88 -1.23
C ALA A 172 23.30 -0.42 -1.17
N ASP A 173 23.84 0.43 -2.04
CA ASP A 173 23.49 1.84 -2.15
C ASP A 173 22.05 2.05 -2.64
N ALA A 174 21.60 1.27 -3.65
CA ALA A 174 20.21 1.28 -4.08
C ALA A 174 19.24 0.81 -2.98
N LEU A 175 19.58 -0.25 -2.24
CA LEU A 175 18.78 -0.73 -1.10
C LEU A 175 18.72 0.31 0.02
N ASN A 176 19.81 1.01 0.31
CA ASN A 176 19.81 2.08 1.32
C ASN A 176 18.88 3.22 0.92
N ARG A 177 18.87 3.65 -0.35
CA ARG A 177 17.91 4.65 -0.84
C ARG A 177 16.47 4.15 -0.81
N ALA A 178 16.25 2.86 -1.12
CA ALA A 178 14.92 2.26 -1.01
C ALA A 178 14.38 2.29 0.43
N ARG A 179 15.24 2.08 1.44
CA ARG A 179 14.89 2.21 2.88
C ARG A 179 14.54 3.63 3.30
N GLU A 180 14.99 4.63 2.54
CA GLU A 180 14.68 6.05 2.75
C GLU A 180 13.40 6.50 2.02
N SER A 181 12.56 5.57 1.56
CA SER A 181 11.27 5.90 0.93
C SER A 181 10.33 6.61 1.90
N ASP A 182 9.68 7.68 1.45
CA ASP A 182 8.62 8.36 2.21
C ASP A 182 7.31 7.56 2.16
N ILE A 183 7.06 6.94 1.00
CA ILE A 183 5.91 6.09 0.71
C ILE A 183 6.44 4.77 0.14
N THR A 184 5.97 3.63 0.62
CA THR A 184 6.21 2.33 -0.02
C THR A 184 4.87 1.72 -0.39
N ILE A 185 4.73 1.27 -1.64
CA ILE A 185 3.50 0.64 -2.15
C ILE A 185 3.81 -0.80 -2.54
N GLN A 186 3.10 -1.73 -1.92
CA GLN A 186 3.27 -3.16 -2.15
C GLN A 186 1.95 -3.91 -1.99
N SER A 187 1.99 -5.22 -2.18
CA SER A 187 0.89 -6.13 -1.86
C SER A 187 1.43 -7.23 -0.94
N VAL A 188 0.53 -7.98 -0.34
CA VAL A 188 0.87 -9.19 0.43
C VAL A 188 0.60 -10.42 -0.40
N GLY A 189 1.42 -11.46 -0.29
CA GLY A 189 1.18 -12.77 -0.93
C GLY A 189 0.57 -13.77 0.05
N PRO A 190 -0.24 -14.74 -0.45
CA PRO A 190 -0.68 -15.86 0.37
C PRO A 190 0.42 -16.94 0.43
N VAL A 191 0.35 -17.84 1.40
CA VAL A 191 1.23 -19.01 1.47
C VAL A 191 0.59 -20.18 0.71
N ASP A 192 0.39 -20.04 -0.61
CA ASP A 192 -0.23 -21.10 -1.42
C ASP A 192 0.41 -21.20 -2.81
N THR A 193 -0.10 -22.11 -3.64
CA THR A 193 0.42 -22.33 -5.00
C THR A 193 0.17 -21.15 -5.97
N SER A 194 -0.60 -20.14 -5.55
CA SER A 194 -0.76 -18.87 -6.26
C SER A 194 0.31 -17.83 -5.92
N ALA A 195 1.19 -18.12 -4.94
CA ALA A 195 2.32 -17.28 -4.60
C ALA A 195 3.27 -17.12 -5.79
N ILE A 196 3.79 -15.90 -5.97
CA ILE A 196 4.72 -15.57 -7.06
C ILE A 196 5.97 -16.46 -6.98
N LEU A 197 6.53 -16.62 -5.78
CA LEU A 197 7.75 -17.42 -5.58
C LEU A 197 7.55 -18.90 -5.88
N PHE A 198 6.36 -19.45 -5.64
CA PHE A 198 6.02 -20.80 -6.07
C PHE A 198 5.90 -20.90 -7.59
N GLN A 199 5.18 -19.96 -8.23
CA GLN A 199 4.99 -19.96 -9.69
C GLN A 199 6.29 -19.80 -10.48
N TYR A 200 7.29 -19.13 -9.90
CA TYR A 200 8.62 -18.97 -10.50
C TYR A 200 9.62 -20.06 -10.08
N GLY A 201 9.20 -21.08 -9.31
CA GLY A 201 10.03 -22.23 -8.93
C GLY A 201 11.09 -21.92 -7.87
N VAL A 202 10.93 -20.82 -7.12
CA VAL A 202 11.77 -20.49 -5.96
C VAL A 202 11.33 -21.30 -4.74
N LEU A 203 10.01 -21.53 -4.61
CA LEU A 203 9.44 -22.43 -3.61
C LEU A 203 9.01 -23.74 -4.24
N THR A 204 9.16 -24.82 -3.49
CA THR A 204 8.59 -26.13 -3.75
C THR A 204 7.28 -26.33 -2.99
N SER A 205 6.57 -27.43 -3.26
CA SER A 205 5.39 -27.79 -2.47
C SER A 205 5.76 -28.07 -1.01
N ASP A 206 6.90 -28.74 -0.79
CA ASP A 206 7.42 -29.04 0.54
C ASP A 206 7.73 -27.74 1.31
N ASP A 207 8.22 -26.70 0.63
CA ASP A 207 8.45 -25.39 1.24
C ASP A 207 7.14 -24.72 1.70
N LEU A 208 6.07 -24.85 0.90
CA LEU A 208 4.76 -24.34 1.30
C LEU A 208 4.19 -25.12 2.49
N GLU A 209 4.40 -26.42 2.56
CA GLU A 209 4.02 -27.24 3.71
C GLU A 209 4.79 -26.82 4.98
N ASP A 210 6.11 -26.66 4.91
CA ASP A 210 6.93 -26.19 6.05
C ASP A 210 6.52 -24.78 6.52
N LEU A 211 6.23 -23.86 5.58
CA LEU A 211 5.72 -22.52 5.92
C LEU A 211 4.37 -22.58 6.67
N HIS A 212 3.45 -23.43 6.23
CA HIS A 212 2.18 -23.64 6.94
C HIS A 212 2.38 -24.26 8.33
N GLU A 213 3.27 -25.25 8.46
CA GLU A 213 3.59 -25.87 9.76
C GLU A 213 4.20 -24.87 10.75
N ARG A 214 4.92 -23.88 10.24
CA ARG A 214 5.47 -22.75 11.02
C ARG A 214 4.45 -21.65 11.32
N GLY A 215 3.24 -21.74 10.79
CA GLY A 215 2.17 -20.77 11.01
C GLY A 215 2.25 -19.52 10.14
N ALA A 216 3.03 -19.54 9.04
CA ALA A 216 3.05 -18.42 8.11
C ALA A 216 1.68 -18.25 7.45
N VAL A 217 1.12 -17.04 7.51
CA VAL A 217 -0.18 -16.72 6.90
C VAL A 217 -0.03 -15.86 5.65
N GLY A 218 1.09 -15.16 5.49
CA GLY A 218 1.38 -14.34 4.32
C GLY A 218 2.82 -13.89 4.23
N ASP A 219 3.15 -13.24 3.11
CA ASP A 219 4.44 -12.62 2.88
C ASP A 219 4.31 -11.14 2.51
N ALA A 220 5.40 -10.40 2.74
CA ALA A 220 5.63 -9.07 2.18
C ALA A 220 7.04 -9.02 1.61
N LEU A 221 7.14 -8.75 0.31
CA LEU A 221 8.41 -8.73 -0.43
C LEU A 221 9.21 -10.04 -0.34
N GLY A 222 8.54 -11.18 -0.09
CA GLY A 222 9.20 -12.47 0.07
C GLY A 222 9.61 -12.83 1.50
N TYR A 223 9.28 -11.98 2.49
CA TYR A 223 9.49 -12.28 3.91
C TYR A 223 8.17 -12.65 4.59
N TYR A 224 8.15 -13.79 5.27
CA TYR A 224 6.93 -14.38 5.84
C TYR A 224 6.65 -13.92 7.27
N TYR A 225 5.38 -13.96 7.65
CA TYR A 225 4.93 -13.67 9.01
C TYR A 225 3.68 -14.49 9.37
N ASP A 226 3.47 -14.68 10.68
CA ASP A 226 2.31 -15.34 11.25
C ASP A 226 1.10 -14.39 11.41
N LEU A 227 -0.02 -14.92 11.92
CA LEU A 227 -1.26 -14.17 12.11
C LEU A 227 -1.13 -13.10 13.20
N GLU A 228 -0.21 -13.27 14.14
CA GLU A 228 0.12 -12.31 15.20
C GLU A 228 1.08 -11.22 14.70
N GLY A 229 1.60 -11.38 13.48
CA GLY A 229 2.52 -10.46 12.83
C GLY A 229 3.98 -10.67 13.23
N ASN A 230 4.33 -11.78 13.87
CA ASN A 230 5.72 -12.14 14.11
C ASN A 230 6.36 -12.62 12.79
N PRO A 231 7.60 -12.22 12.49
CA PRO A 231 8.34 -12.78 11.36
C PRO A 231 8.46 -14.30 11.51
N VAL A 232 8.31 -15.02 10.40
CA VAL A 232 8.56 -16.47 10.31
C VAL A 232 9.82 -16.66 9.46
N PRO A 233 11.01 -16.82 10.08
CA PRO A 233 12.25 -16.96 9.35
C PRO A 233 12.24 -18.21 8.48
N PHE A 234 12.72 -18.08 7.25
CA PHE A 234 12.72 -19.16 6.27
C PHE A 234 14.04 -19.23 5.51
N HIS A 235 14.35 -20.40 4.94
CA HIS A 235 15.64 -20.61 4.27
C HIS A 235 15.83 -19.69 3.04
N THR A 236 14.73 -19.20 2.45
CA THR A 236 14.76 -18.27 1.32
C THR A 236 14.98 -16.81 1.73
N ASP A 237 15.09 -16.45 3.01
CA ASP A 237 15.25 -15.04 3.42
C ASP A 237 16.53 -14.42 2.83
N SER A 238 17.60 -15.21 2.76
CA SER A 238 18.88 -14.81 2.15
C SER A 238 18.85 -14.79 0.63
N ASN A 239 17.79 -15.34 0.01
CA ASN A 239 17.61 -15.36 -1.43
C ASN A 239 16.98 -14.07 -1.94
N VAL A 240 16.35 -13.28 -1.07
CA VAL A 240 15.68 -12.03 -1.41
C VAL A 240 16.69 -10.88 -1.46
N ILE A 241 16.68 -10.13 -2.55
CA ILE A 241 17.45 -8.89 -2.69
C ILE A 241 16.45 -7.73 -2.67
N GLY A 242 16.14 -7.26 -1.46
CA GLY A 242 15.14 -6.23 -1.22
C GLY A 242 15.20 -5.66 0.20
N VAL A 243 14.30 -4.73 0.48
CA VAL A 243 14.08 -4.20 1.83
C VAL A 243 13.32 -5.23 2.67
N GLY A 244 13.65 -5.31 3.95
CA GLY A 244 13.06 -6.29 4.87
C GLY A 244 11.79 -5.79 5.57
N LEU A 245 11.15 -6.69 6.32
CA LEU A 245 9.98 -6.37 7.16
C LEU A 245 10.23 -5.22 8.14
N ASP A 246 11.42 -5.16 8.75
CA ASP A 246 11.82 -4.07 9.64
C ASP A 246 11.98 -2.72 8.93
N ASP A 247 12.37 -2.75 7.65
CA ASP A 247 12.46 -1.53 6.84
C ASP A 247 11.04 -1.00 6.57
N LEU A 248 10.08 -1.88 6.27
CA LEU A 248 8.67 -1.51 6.05
C LEU A 248 8.02 -0.83 7.26
N ARG A 249 8.35 -1.28 8.48
CA ARG A 249 7.89 -0.63 9.73
C ARG A 249 8.36 0.83 9.86
N ARG A 250 9.50 1.17 9.26
CA ARG A 250 10.13 2.50 9.37
C ARG A 250 9.61 3.47 8.31
N VAL A 251 9.02 2.97 7.23
CA VAL A 251 8.49 3.81 6.15
C VAL A 251 7.33 4.66 6.69
N PRO A 252 7.36 6.00 6.52
CA PRO A 252 6.33 6.88 7.06
C PRO A 252 4.91 6.55 6.58
N TRP A 253 4.79 6.16 5.31
CA TRP A 253 3.55 5.70 4.68
C TRP A 253 3.78 4.36 3.99
N SER A 254 3.73 3.27 4.76
CA SER A 254 3.82 1.92 4.22
C SER A 254 2.42 1.46 3.80
N MET A 255 2.18 1.43 2.49
CA MET A 255 0.91 1.08 1.87
C MET A 255 0.90 -0.37 1.40
N VAL A 256 -0.14 -1.10 1.84
CA VAL A 256 -0.52 -2.37 1.25
C VAL A 256 -1.78 -2.22 0.38
N VAL A 257 -1.71 -2.77 -0.83
CA VAL A 257 -2.81 -2.81 -1.80
C VAL A 257 -3.22 -4.27 -2.00
N ALA A 258 -4.25 -4.71 -1.28
CA ALA A 258 -4.66 -6.10 -1.25
C ALA A 258 -6.16 -6.27 -0.93
N GLY A 259 -6.78 -7.28 -1.53
CA GLY A 259 -8.20 -7.56 -1.39
C GLY A 259 -8.53 -8.99 -1.84
N GLY A 260 -9.76 -9.41 -1.58
CA GLY A 260 -10.23 -10.78 -1.73
C GLY A 260 -10.06 -11.67 -0.48
N PRO A 261 -10.86 -12.74 -0.35
CA PRO A 261 -10.93 -13.59 0.83
C PRO A 261 -9.59 -14.25 1.18
N GLN A 262 -8.81 -14.64 0.16
CA GLN A 262 -7.48 -15.24 0.31
C GLN A 262 -6.41 -14.28 0.86
N LYS A 263 -6.74 -12.99 1.01
CA LYS A 263 -5.82 -11.97 1.55
C LYS A 263 -6.16 -11.56 2.97
N VAL A 264 -7.26 -12.04 3.55
CA VAL A 264 -7.72 -11.59 4.88
C VAL A 264 -6.66 -11.88 5.94
N GLU A 265 -6.22 -13.13 6.10
CA GLU A 265 -5.19 -13.50 7.09
C GLU A 265 -3.82 -12.85 6.81
N PRO A 266 -3.29 -12.84 5.56
CA PRO A 266 -2.10 -12.06 5.22
C PRO A 266 -2.19 -10.59 5.63
N ILE A 267 -3.33 -9.93 5.38
CA ILE A 267 -3.52 -8.52 5.76
C ILE A 267 -3.53 -8.40 7.29
N ILE A 268 -4.26 -9.26 8.01
CA ILE A 268 -4.32 -9.21 9.49
C ILE A 268 -2.92 -9.36 10.10
N GLY A 269 -2.17 -10.39 9.71
CA GLY A 269 -0.81 -10.61 10.20
C GLY A 269 0.10 -9.43 9.89
N GLY A 270 0.01 -8.88 8.68
CA GLY A 270 0.82 -7.74 8.29
C GLY A 270 0.50 -6.43 9.02
N LEU A 271 -0.79 -6.18 9.30
CA LEU A 271 -1.23 -5.03 10.09
C LEU A 271 -0.81 -5.17 11.56
N ARG A 272 -0.99 -6.35 12.17
CA ARG A 272 -0.55 -6.62 13.56
C ARG A 272 0.97 -6.53 13.70
N GLY A 273 1.71 -6.97 12.68
CA GLY A 273 3.17 -6.86 12.61
C GLY A 273 3.67 -5.43 12.40
N GLY A 274 2.78 -4.48 12.08
CA GLY A 274 3.11 -3.09 11.82
C GLY A 274 3.86 -2.86 10.51
N TYR A 275 3.82 -3.81 9.58
CA TYR A 275 4.52 -3.72 8.30
C TYR A 275 3.88 -2.69 7.37
N PHE A 276 2.59 -2.40 7.56
CA PHE A 276 1.84 -1.42 6.79
C PHE A 276 1.00 -0.56 7.72
N ASN A 277 0.86 0.72 7.35
CA ASN A 277 0.02 1.68 8.07
C ASN A 277 -0.98 2.39 7.14
N VAL A 278 -1.00 2.06 5.85
CA VAL A 278 -2.04 2.46 4.90
C VAL A 278 -2.60 1.21 4.21
N LEU A 279 -3.92 1.08 4.17
CA LEU A 279 -4.59 -0.06 3.54
C LEU A 279 -5.47 0.39 2.38
N ILE A 280 -5.23 -0.17 1.20
CA ILE A 280 -6.15 -0.08 0.06
C ILE A 280 -6.76 -1.47 -0.15
N THR A 281 -8.07 -1.58 0.07
CA THR A 281 -8.79 -2.87 0.00
C THR A 281 -10.19 -2.71 -0.57
N ASP A 282 -10.89 -3.82 -0.75
CA ASP A 282 -12.28 -3.84 -1.20
C ASP A 282 -13.28 -3.97 -0.03
N ASP A 283 -14.54 -3.66 -0.29
CA ASP A 283 -15.57 -3.63 0.75
C ASP A 283 -15.88 -4.99 1.39
N VAL A 284 -15.67 -6.10 0.66
CA VAL A 284 -15.85 -7.46 1.19
C VAL A 284 -14.72 -7.79 2.15
N THR A 285 -13.47 -7.55 1.74
CA THR A 285 -12.30 -7.75 2.60
C THR A 285 -12.31 -6.81 3.80
N ALA A 286 -12.68 -5.53 3.62
CA ALA A 286 -12.80 -4.57 4.72
C ALA A 286 -13.75 -5.07 5.83
N LYS A 287 -14.94 -5.56 5.46
CA LYS A 287 -15.92 -6.11 6.41
C LYS A 287 -15.36 -7.33 7.16
N ALA A 288 -14.63 -8.21 6.48
CA ALA A 288 -14.01 -9.38 7.10
C ALA A 288 -12.93 -8.98 8.12
N LEU A 289 -12.09 -8.00 7.78
CA LEU A 289 -11.08 -7.46 8.68
C LEU A 289 -11.71 -6.83 9.93
N ILE A 290 -12.73 -5.99 9.76
CA ILE A 290 -13.46 -5.35 10.87
C ILE A 290 -14.14 -6.40 11.77
N ALA A 291 -14.68 -7.48 11.18
CA ALA A 291 -15.25 -8.57 11.97
C ALA A 291 -14.19 -9.33 12.79
N ALA A 292 -13.00 -9.53 12.23
CA ALA A 292 -11.89 -10.18 12.93
C ALA A 292 -11.36 -9.34 14.10
N SER A 293 -11.21 -8.02 13.93
CA SER A 293 -10.72 -7.12 14.99
C SER A 293 -11.67 -7.05 16.19
N ALA A 294 -12.98 -7.16 15.96
CA ALA A 294 -13.98 -7.19 17.03
C ALA A 294 -13.89 -8.44 17.94
N GLY A 295 -13.28 -9.53 17.45
CA GLY A 295 -13.05 -10.75 18.22
C GLY A 295 -11.83 -10.70 19.15
N ASP A 296 -10.94 -9.73 18.98
CA ASP A 296 -9.71 -9.56 19.77
C ASP A 296 -9.87 -8.56 20.94
N GLY A 297 -11.09 -8.09 21.21
CA GLY A 297 -11.38 -7.23 22.35
C GLY A 297 -11.27 -7.98 23.70
N PRO A 298 -10.84 -7.31 24.79
CA PRO A 298 -10.66 -7.93 26.11
C PRO A 298 -11.93 -8.52 26.71
#